data_AF-A0A7W1QVZ0-F1
#
_entry.id   AF-A0A7W1QVZ0-F1
#
_cell.length_a   1.000
_cell.length_b   1.000
_cell.length_c   1.000
_cell.angle_alpha   90.00
_cell.angle_beta   90.00
_cell.angle_gamma   90.00
#
_symmetry.space_group_name_H-M   'P 1'
#
loop_
_entity.id
_entity.type
_entity.pdbx_description
1 polymer ?
#
loop_
_entity_poly.entity_id
_entity_poly.type
_entity_poly.pdbx_seq_one_letter_code
_entity_poly.pdbx_strand_id
1 'polypeptide(L)'
;MDKTRTPGRSQCIAVPDSPAVRHATRLLRAGELVAFPNETVYGLGADAGNADAVRKLFAAKGRPAAHPVIVHMRDAAQIPHWARELPAGAQKLAGAFWPGPLTLILPRTPLASDIVTGGQDNVGLRVP
;
A
#
# COMPACT_ATOMS: atom_id res chain seq x y z
N MET A 1 10.20 -15.29 34.76
CA MET A 1 9.23 -14.57 33.91
C MET A 1 9.91 -13.30 33.43
N ASP A 2 10.59 -13.37 32.28
CA ASP A 2 11.34 -12.24 31.70
C ASP A 2 10.49 -11.60 30.60
N LYS A 3 10.18 -10.31 30.75
CA LYS A 3 9.35 -9.49 29.85
C LYS A 3 10.21 -8.45 29.11
N THR A 4 11.34 -8.85 28.54
CA THR A 4 12.15 -7.96 27.68
C THR A 4 12.31 -8.52 26.27
N ARG A 5 11.17 -8.74 25.58
CA ARG A 5 11.19 -8.99 24.14
C ARG A 5 11.27 -7.65 23.40
N THR A 6 12.49 -7.20 23.14
CA THR A 6 12.80 -6.11 22.20
C THR A 6 12.05 -6.35 20.87
N PRO A 7 11.32 -5.37 20.31
CA PRO A 7 10.75 -5.53 18.98
C PRO A 7 11.92 -5.64 18.00
N GLY A 8 12.08 -6.83 17.42
CA GLY A 8 13.06 -7.07 16.37
C GLY A 8 12.78 -6.07 15.25
N ARG A 9 13.78 -5.24 14.91
CA ARG A 9 13.75 -4.41 13.72
C ARG A 9 13.44 -5.33 12.54
N SER A 10 12.25 -5.23 11.95
CA SER A 10 11.97 -5.82 10.64
C SER A 10 12.98 -5.21 9.67
N GLN A 11 14.10 -5.90 9.46
CA GLN A 11 15.02 -5.55 8.40
C GLN A 11 14.21 -5.70 7.12
N CYS A 12 14.03 -4.60 6.39
CA CYS A 12 13.54 -4.64 5.02
C CYS A 12 14.56 -5.49 4.25
N ILE A 13 14.29 -6.79 4.11
CA ILE A 13 15.09 -7.68 3.28
C ILE A 13 14.93 -7.11 1.89
N ALA A 14 15.98 -6.48 1.35
CA ALA A 14 15.97 -5.98 0.00
C ALA A 14 15.53 -7.14 -0.91
N VAL A 15 14.36 -7.00 -1.53
CA VAL A 15 13.94 -7.97 -2.54
C VAL A 15 15.01 -7.90 -3.62
N PRO A 16 15.73 -9.00 -3.91
CA PRO A 16 16.81 -8.95 -4.87
C PRO A 16 16.27 -8.43 -6.21
N ASP A 17 17.03 -7.54 -6.85
CA ASP A 17 16.72 -7.02 -8.19
C ASP A 17 16.74 -8.17 -9.20
N SER A 18 15.63 -8.88 -9.26
CA SER A 18 15.47 -10.08 -10.06
C SER A 18 14.83 -9.74 -11.40
N PRO A 19 15.11 -10.51 -12.45
CA PRO A 19 14.41 -10.38 -13.73
C PRO A 19 12.88 -10.37 -13.58
N ALA A 20 12.34 -11.15 -12.62
CA ALA A 20 10.91 -11.18 -12.31
C ALA A 20 10.39 -9.86 -11.74
N VAL A 21 11.08 -9.26 -10.78
CA VAL A 21 10.72 -7.95 -10.20
C VAL A 21 10.80 -6.85 -11.26
N ARG A 22 11.83 -6.86 -12.11
CA ARG A 22 11.92 -5.91 -13.24
C ARG A 22 10.78 -6.10 -14.23
N HIS A 23 10.44 -7.34 -14.55
CA HIS A 23 9.32 -7.65 -15.44
C HIS A 23 7.99 -7.14 -14.87
N ALA A 24 7.70 -7.45 -13.60
CA ALA A 24 6.53 -6.95 -12.87
C ALA A 24 6.48 -5.42 -12.83
N THR A 25 7.62 -4.76 -12.58
CA THR A 25 7.69 -3.29 -12.56
C THR A 25 7.33 -2.70 -13.94
N ARG A 26 7.77 -3.30 -15.05
CA ARG A 26 7.39 -2.86 -16.40
C ARG A 26 5.89 -3.03 -16.64
N LEU A 27 5.30 -4.15 -16.21
CA LEU A 27 3.87 -4.40 -16.31
C LEU A 27 3.06 -3.34 -15.54
N LEU A 28 3.42 -3.06 -14.28
CA LEU A 28 2.77 -2.01 -13.49
C LEU A 28 2.85 -0.64 -14.17
N ARG A 29 4.03 -0.27 -14.70
CA ARG A 29 4.21 0.99 -15.45
C ARG A 29 3.42 1.04 -16.75
N ALA A 30 3.14 -0.11 -17.37
CA ALA A 30 2.28 -0.22 -18.55
C ALA A 30 0.78 -0.22 -18.19
N GLY A 31 0.41 -0.09 -16.92
CA GLY A 31 -0.97 -0.15 -16.46
C GLY A 31 -1.56 -1.57 -16.45
N GLU A 32 -0.70 -2.59 -16.35
CA GLU A 32 -1.09 -3.99 -16.19
C GLU A 32 -1.12 -4.40 -14.72
N LEU A 33 -1.83 -5.51 -14.43
CA LEU A 33 -1.99 -6.04 -13.08
C LEU A 33 -0.85 -6.99 -12.73
N VAL A 34 -0.40 -6.94 -11.48
CA VAL A 34 0.63 -7.86 -10.96
C VAL A 34 0.15 -8.49 -9.66
N ALA A 35 0.19 -9.82 -9.60
CA ALA A 35 0.06 -10.54 -8.35
C ALA A 35 1.43 -10.66 -7.66
N PHE A 36 1.50 -10.39 -6.36
CA PHE A 36 2.72 -10.50 -5.58
C PHE A 36 2.43 -11.04 -4.17
N PRO A 37 3.40 -11.77 -3.58
CA PRO A 37 3.25 -12.27 -2.22
C PRO A 37 3.35 -11.10 -1.22
N ASN A 38 2.54 -11.15 -0.17
CA ASN A 38 2.80 -10.42 1.07
C ASN A 38 2.74 -11.40 2.26
N GLU A 39 3.05 -10.92 3.46
CA GLU A 39 3.13 -11.74 4.68
C GLU A 39 1.77 -12.29 5.14
N THR A 40 0.67 -11.73 4.64
CA THR A 40 -0.71 -12.10 5.02
C THR A 40 -1.44 -12.92 3.96
N VAL A 41 -1.42 -12.49 2.70
CA VAL A 41 -2.15 -13.08 1.56
C VAL A 41 -1.45 -12.67 0.25
N TYR A 42 -1.78 -13.31 -0.87
CA TYR A 42 -1.36 -12.75 -2.17
C TYR A 42 -2.13 -11.45 -2.46
N GLY A 43 -1.40 -10.40 -2.80
CA GLY A 43 -1.94 -9.15 -3.30
C GLY A 43 -2.04 -9.18 -4.82
N LEU A 44 -3.16 -8.71 -5.37
CA LEU A 44 -3.24 -8.28 -6.77
C LEU A 44 -3.20 -6.76 -6.76
N GLY A 45 -2.17 -6.19 -7.39
CA GLY A 45 -1.91 -4.76 -7.43
C GLY A 45 -1.93 -4.18 -8.84
N ALA A 46 -2.13 -2.86 -8.84
CA ALA A 46 -2.06 -1.98 -9.99
C ALA A 46 -1.32 -0.71 -9.54
N ASP A 47 -0.86 0.11 -10.47
CA ASP A 47 -0.38 1.45 -10.12
C ASP A 47 -1.54 2.29 -9.58
N ALA A 48 -1.45 2.68 -8.31
CA ALA A 48 -2.48 3.46 -7.63
C ALA A 48 -2.63 4.89 -8.20
N GLY A 49 -1.60 5.42 -8.88
CA GLY A 49 -1.67 6.70 -9.59
C GLY A 49 -2.34 6.61 -10.96
N ASN A 50 -2.61 5.40 -11.46
CA ASN A 50 -3.20 5.17 -12.77
C ASN A 50 -4.64 4.66 -12.64
N ALA A 51 -5.61 5.55 -12.84
CA ALA A 51 -7.03 5.23 -12.69
C ALA A 51 -7.52 4.08 -13.60
N ASP A 52 -6.96 3.94 -14.81
CA ASP A 52 -7.30 2.82 -15.71
C ASP A 52 -6.79 1.48 -15.19
N ALA A 53 -5.58 1.45 -14.64
CA ALA A 53 -5.02 0.26 -14.02
C ALA A 53 -5.84 -0.17 -12.79
N VAL A 54 -6.29 0.80 -11.97
CA VAL A 54 -7.17 0.52 -10.83
C VAL A 54 -8.55 0.04 -11.31
N ARG A 55 -9.10 0.57 -12.40
CA ARG A 55 -10.34 0.03 -13.01
C ARG A 55 -10.19 -1.43 -13.43
N LYS A 56 -9.08 -1.79 -14.09
CA LYS A 56 -8.76 -3.18 -14.44
C LYS A 56 -8.72 -4.07 -13.19
N LEU A 57 -8.15 -3.58 -12.09
CA LEU A 57 -8.08 -4.30 -10.82
C LEU A 57 -9.47 -4.65 -10.26
N PHE A 58 -10.42 -3.71 -10.31
CA PHE A 58 -11.81 -3.97 -9.89
C PHE A 58 -12.51 -4.97 -10.79
N ALA A 59 -12.36 -4.80 -12.12
CA ALA A 59 -12.95 -5.72 -13.10
C ALA A 59 -12.45 -7.15 -12.90
N ALA A 60 -11.15 -7.34 -12.70
CA ALA A 60 -10.55 -8.66 -12.46
C ALA A 60 -11.04 -9.33 -11.16
N LYS A 61 -11.32 -8.54 -10.12
CA LYS A 61 -11.79 -9.06 -8.82
C LYS A 61 -13.31 -9.23 -8.75
N GLY A 62 -14.07 -8.77 -9.74
CA GLY A 62 -15.54 -8.69 -9.67
C GLY A 62 -16.05 -7.85 -8.50
N ARG A 63 -15.27 -6.86 -8.04
CA ARG A 63 -15.61 -6.03 -6.88
C ARG A 63 -16.32 -4.76 -7.33
N PRO A 64 -17.36 -4.28 -6.60
CA PRO A 64 -17.90 -2.95 -6.83
C PRO A 64 -16.82 -1.88 -6.69
N ALA A 65 -16.77 -0.93 -7.62
CA ALA A 65 -15.79 0.17 -7.62
C ALA A 65 -15.91 1.11 -6.41
N ALA A 66 -16.99 0.99 -5.62
CA ALA A 66 -17.21 1.74 -4.40
C ALA A 66 -16.39 1.22 -3.19
N HIS A 67 -15.74 0.06 -3.29
CA HIS A 67 -14.90 -0.45 -2.20
C HIS A 67 -13.48 0.13 -2.28
N PRO A 68 -13.02 0.87 -1.26
CA PRO A 68 -11.66 1.39 -1.25
C PRO A 68 -10.62 0.27 -1.30
N VAL A 69 -9.46 0.59 -1.89
CA VAL A 69 -8.28 -0.28 -1.90
C VAL A 69 -7.16 0.34 -1.07
N ILE A 70 -6.26 -0.51 -0.57
CA ILE A 70 -5.11 -0.09 0.23
C ILE A 70 -3.95 0.24 -0.72
N VAL A 71 -3.37 1.43 -0.57
CA VAL A 71 -2.14 1.84 -1.25
C VAL A 71 -0.95 1.28 -0.49
N HIS A 72 -0.16 0.44 -1.16
CA HIS A 72 1.12 -0.04 -0.63
C HIS A 72 2.23 0.93 -1.00
N MET A 73 3.06 1.27 -0.03
CA MET A 73 4.20 2.18 -0.17
C MET A 73 5.49 1.49 0.27
N ARG A 74 6.63 1.98 -0.22
CA ARG A 74 7.95 1.48 0.18
C ARG A 74 8.30 1.89 1.61
N ASP A 75 7.95 3.11 1.98
CA ASP A 75 8.29 3.70 3.27
C ASP A 75 7.32 4.83 3.65
N ALA A 76 7.39 5.26 4.92
CA ALA A 76 6.53 6.31 5.45
C ALA A 76 6.81 7.71 4.85
N ALA A 77 7.95 7.92 4.18
CA ALA A 77 8.25 9.22 3.55
C ALA A 77 7.34 9.49 2.35
N GLN A 78 6.62 8.47 1.85
CA GLN A 78 5.64 8.63 0.77
C GLN A 78 4.28 9.15 1.26
N ILE A 79 3.98 9.13 2.56
CA ILE A 79 2.68 9.55 3.13
C ILE A 79 2.21 10.93 2.62
N PRO A 80 3.05 11.98 2.57
CA PRO A 80 2.59 13.32 2.16
C PRO A 80 2.04 13.39 0.73
N HIS A 81 2.37 12.43 -0.13
CA HIS A 81 1.81 12.35 -1.48
C HIS A 81 0.35 11.89 -1.46
N TRP A 82 -0.02 11.06 -0.49
CA TRP A 82 -1.31 10.37 -0.43
C TRP A 82 -2.26 10.88 0.65
N ALA A 83 -1.73 11.41 1.75
CA ALA A 83 -2.50 11.93 2.87
C ALA A 83 -2.12 13.38 3.21
N ARG A 84 -3.13 14.20 3.50
CA ARG A 84 -2.97 15.62 3.87
C ARG A 84 -2.48 15.80 5.30
N GLU A 85 -2.79 14.84 6.17
CA GLU A 85 -2.53 14.93 7.61
C GLU A 85 -1.97 13.61 8.14
N LEU A 86 -0.99 13.71 9.05
CA LEU A 86 -0.47 12.59 9.81
C LEU A 86 -0.50 12.95 11.30
N PRO A 87 -1.57 12.59 12.03
CA PRO A 87 -1.67 12.84 13.46
C PRO A 87 -0.53 12.16 14.23
N ALA A 88 -0.10 12.76 15.35
CA ALA A 88 1.02 12.23 16.15
C ALA A 88 0.81 10.77 16.60
N GLY A 89 -0.44 10.37 16.88
CA GLY A 89 -0.77 8.97 17.19
C GLY A 89 -0.52 8.03 16.01
N ALA A 90 -0.95 8.43 14.81
CA ALA A 90 -0.73 7.67 13.58
C ALA A 90 0.77 7.57 13.24
N GLN A 91 1.54 8.65 13.46
CA GLN A 91 3.00 8.64 13.29
C GLN A 91 3.69 7.64 14.22
N LYS A 92 3.28 7.59 15.50
CA LYS A 92 3.81 6.61 16.48
C LYS A 92 3.49 5.18 16.07
N LEU A 93 2.27 4.91 15.62
CA LEU A 93 1.86 3.59 15.15
C LEU A 93 2.66 3.17 13.90
N ALA A 94 2.79 4.06 12.91
CA ALA A 94 3.63 3.82 11.74
C ALA A 94 5.07 3.48 12.15
N GLY A 95 5.70 4.29 13.02
CA GLY A 95 7.07 4.05 13.46
C GLY A 95 7.28 2.75 14.24
N ALA A 96 6.23 2.22 14.88
CA ALA A 96 6.31 0.98 15.66
C ALA A 96 5.98 -0.28 14.85
N PHE A 97 5.11 -0.17 13.85
CA PHE A 97 4.51 -1.33 13.16
C PHE A 97 4.78 -1.38 11.65
N TRP A 98 5.41 -0.37 11.07
CA TRP A 98 5.86 -0.39 9.67
C TRP A 98 7.38 -0.55 9.54
N PRO A 99 7.87 -1.42 8.63
CA PRO A 99 7.11 -2.34 7.76
C PRO A 99 6.36 -3.45 8.52
N GLY A 100 5.11 -3.73 8.12
CA GLY A 100 4.28 -4.75 8.75
C GLY A 100 2.77 -4.66 8.49
N PRO A 101 1.95 -5.48 9.19
CA PRO A 101 0.55 -5.72 8.86
C PRO A 101 -0.42 -4.62 9.36
N LEU A 102 0.08 -3.41 9.61
CA LEU A 102 -0.76 -2.27 10.00
C LEU A 102 -1.22 -1.51 8.76
N THR A 103 -2.48 -1.10 8.72
CA THR A 103 -2.99 -0.13 7.72
C THR A 103 -3.49 1.10 8.46
N LEU A 104 -3.08 2.28 8.01
CA LEU A 104 -3.56 3.56 8.54
C LEU A 104 -4.57 4.18 7.57
N ILE A 105 -5.70 4.62 8.10
CA ILE A 105 -6.71 5.36 7.34
C ILE A 105 -6.50 6.85 7.63
N LEU A 106 -6.17 7.64 6.61
CA LEU A 106 -5.78 9.04 6.75
C LEU A 106 -6.55 9.94 5.77
N PRO A 107 -6.76 11.23 6.07
CA PRO A 107 -7.39 12.18 5.15
C PRO A 107 -6.61 12.26 3.85
N ARG A 108 -7.25 11.96 2.72
CA ARG A 108 -6.58 11.77 1.42
C ARG A 108 -6.14 13.09 0.78
N THR A 109 -5.11 13.06 -0.06
CA THR A 109 -4.81 14.10 -1.06
C THR A 109 -5.58 13.84 -2.37
N PRO A 110 -5.58 14.79 -3.32
CA PRO A 110 -6.16 14.55 -4.65
C PRO A 110 -5.49 13.42 -5.45
N LEU A 111 -4.25 13.03 -5.12
CA LEU A 111 -3.56 11.91 -5.76
C LEU A 111 -4.31 10.58 -5.53
N ALA A 112 -4.88 10.42 -4.34
CA ALA A 112 -5.77 9.31 -4.02
C ALA A 112 -7.15 9.55 -4.67
N SER A 113 -7.24 9.31 -5.97
CA SER A 113 -8.46 9.49 -6.76
C SER A 113 -9.65 8.67 -6.22
N ASP A 114 -10.87 9.02 -6.64
CA ASP A 114 -12.09 8.36 -6.16
C ASP A 114 -12.14 6.86 -6.44
N ILE A 115 -11.51 6.41 -7.53
CA ILE A 115 -11.41 4.97 -7.83
C ILE A 115 -10.53 4.25 -6.80
N VAL A 116 -9.57 4.93 -6.16
CA VAL A 116 -8.75 4.35 -5.08
C VAL A 116 -9.51 4.33 -3.75
N THR A 117 -10.24 5.40 -3.43
CA THR A 117 -10.90 5.58 -2.13
C THR A 117 -12.36 5.16 -2.10
N GLY A 118 -12.91 4.70 -3.22
CA GLY A 118 -14.35 4.44 -3.34
C GLY A 118 -15.19 5.71 -3.14
N GLY A 119 -14.64 6.88 -3.52
CA GLY A 119 -15.27 8.19 -3.32
C GLY A 119 -15.20 8.74 -1.89
N GLN A 120 -14.50 8.07 -0.96
CA GLN A 120 -14.36 8.52 0.42
C GLN A 120 -13.27 9.60 0.56
N ASP A 121 -13.35 10.40 1.63
CA ASP A 121 -12.38 11.45 1.97
C ASP A 121 -11.07 10.92 2.59
N ASN A 122 -10.96 9.61 2.79
CA ASN A 122 -9.82 8.97 3.43
C ASN A 122 -9.18 7.93 2.51
N VAL A 123 -7.89 7.70 2.69
CA VAL A 123 -7.09 6.67 1.99
C VAL A 123 -6.49 5.69 2.99
N GLY A 124 -6.49 4.41 2.64
CA GLY A 124 -5.79 3.38 3.40
C GLY A 124 -4.36 3.22 2.92
N LEU A 125 -3.39 3.41 3.81
CA LEU A 125 -1.95 3.32 3.53
C LEU A 125 -1.32 2.18 4.32
N ARG A 126 -0.39 1.46 3.69
CA ARG A 126 0.41 0.40 4.33
C ARG A 126 1.82 0.36 3.77
N VAL A 127 2.79 0.07 4.63
CA VAL A 127 4.14 -0.32 4.24
C VAL A 127 4.30 -1.81 4.56
N PRO A 128 4.20 -2.69 3.54
CA PRO A 128 4.35 -4.13 3.73
C PRO A 128 5.80 -4.52 4.05
#